data_AF-A0AA95SJG4-F1
#
_entry.id   AF-A0AA95SJG4-F1
#
_cell.length_a   1.000
_cell.length_b   1.000
_cell.length_c   1.000
_cell.angle_alpha   90.00
_cell.angle_beta   90.00
_cell.angle_gamma   90.00
#
_symmetry.space_group_name_H-M   'P 1'
#
loop_
_entity.id
_entity.type
_entity.pdbx_description
1 polymer ?
#
loop_
_entity_poly.entity_id
_entity_poly.type
_entity_poly.pdbx_seq_one_letter_code
_entity_poly.pdbx_strand_id
1 'polypeptide(L)' 'MKKVSIFIGWIIGVVIMLVSSKLAANYYAIHANIDPLSKSASLLTLLFMLFFFLGSSVTGVYMFIFRKQHPR' A
#
# COMPACT_ATOMS: atom_id res chain seq x y z
N MET A 1 -6.82 20.13 16.32
CA MET A 1 -7.41 19.78 15.00
C MET A 1 -6.40 19.20 14.00
N LYS A 2 -5.20 19.78 13.80
CA LYS A 2 -4.18 19.27 12.85
C LYS A 2 -3.81 17.77 13.03
N LYS A 3 -3.65 17.28 14.26
CA LYS A 3 -3.31 15.87 14.54
C LYS A 3 -4.41 14.89 14.10
N VAL A 4 -5.68 15.27 14.23
CA VAL A 4 -6.84 14.44 13.82
C VAL A 4 -6.91 14.33 12.30
N SER A 5 -6.66 15.44 11.59
CA SER A 5 -6.59 15.46 10.12
C SER A 5 -5.47 14.55 9.58
N ILE A 6 -4.29 14.56 10.22
CA ILE A 6 -3.17 13.69 9.84
C ILE A 6 -3.53 12.21 10.04
N PHE A 7 -4.20 11.89 11.16
CA PHE A 7 -4.62 10.53 11.47
C PHE A 7 -5.66 9.99 10.47
N ILE A 8 -6.65 10.81 10.09
CA ILE A 8 -7.64 10.45 9.07
C ILE A 8 -6.96 10.20 7.72
N GLY A 9 -6.01 11.06 7.32
CA GLY A 9 -5.23 10.85 6.09
C GLY A 9 -4.45 9.54 6.09
N TRP A 10 -3.89 9.15 7.24
CA TRP A 10 -3.22 7.87 7.42
C TRP A 10 -4.18 6.67 7.26
N ILE A 11 -5.36 6.72 7.89
CA ILE A 11 -6.37 5.66 7.77
C ILE A 11 -6.82 5.52 6.31
N ILE A 12 -7.13 6.62 5.64
CA ILE A 12 -7.51 6.61 4.22
C ILE A 12 -6.41 5.98 3.37
N GLY A 13 -5.15 6.34 3.62
CA GLY A 13 -3.99 5.74 2.94
C GLY A 13 -3.93 4.22 3.12
N VAL A 14 -4.13 3.72 4.34
CA VAL A 14 -4.16 2.27 4.62
C VAL A 14 -5.32 1.59 3.90
N VAL A 15 -6.52 2.18 3.91
CA VAL A 15 -7.69 1.61 3.23
C VAL A 15 -7.46 1.53 1.71
N ILE A 16 -6.93 2.59 1.10
CA ILE A 16 -6.58 2.59 -0.33
C ILE A 16 -5.57 1.49 -0.61
N MET A 17 -4.51 1.38 0.21
CA MET A 17 -3.48 0.36 0.04
C MET A 17 -4.05 -1.07 0.09
N LEU A 18 -4.94 -1.35 1.04
CA LEU A 18 -5.59 -2.65 1.19
C LEU A 18 -6.49 -2.97 -0.02
N VAL A 19 -7.32 -2.01 -0.45
CA VAL A 19 -8.26 -2.20 -1.57
C VAL A 19 -7.51 -2.36 -2.89
N SER A 20 -6.50 -1.53 -3.15
CA SER A 20 -5.67 -1.62 -4.36
C SER A 20 -4.89 -2.92 -4.44
N SER A 21 -4.31 -3.38 -3.31
CA SER A 21 -3.58 -4.65 -3.27
C SER A 21 -4.50 -5.83 -3.55
N LYS A 22 -5.70 -5.82 -2.99
CA LYS A 22 -6.71 -6.86 -3.23
C LYS A 22 -7.20 -6.85 -4.68
N LEU A 23 -7.45 -5.68 -5.26
CA LEU A 23 -7.85 -5.52 -6.65
C LEU A 23 -6.76 -6.02 -7.62
N ALA A 24 -5.51 -5.62 -7.39
CA ALA A 24 -4.38 -6.06 -8.19
C ALA A 24 -4.22 -7.59 -8.12
N ALA A 25 -4.22 -8.15 -6.91
CA ALA A 25 -4.11 -9.59 -6.72
C ALA A 25 -5.23 -10.36 -7.42
N ASN A 26 -6.47 -9.88 -7.31
CA ASN A 26 -7.61 -10.51 -7.96
C ASN A 26 -7.53 -10.41 -9.50
N TYR A 27 -7.13 -9.24 -10.02
CA TYR A 27 -6.94 -9.05 -11.46
C TYR A 27 -5.93 -10.04 -12.03
N TYR A 28 -4.77 -10.18 -11.38
CA TYR A 28 -3.73 -11.11 -11.81
C TYR A 28 -4.12 -12.58 -11.58
N ALA A 29 -4.82 -12.89 -10.49
CA ALA A 29 -5.29 -14.25 -10.22
C ALA A 29 -6.26 -14.74 -11.31
N ILE A 30 -7.22 -13.89 -11.72
CA ILE A 30 -8.16 -14.20 -12.80
C ILE A 30 -7.42 -14.42 -14.13
N HIS A 31 -6.46 -13.56 -14.48
CA HIS A 31 -5.71 -13.68 -15.73
C HIS A 31 -4.75 -14.89 -15.75
N ALA A 32 -4.28 -15.31 -14.58
CA ALA A 32 -3.40 -16.47 -14.44
C ALA A 32 -4.15 -17.79 -14.19
N ASN A 33 -5.49 -17.81 -14.24
CA ASN A 33 -6.33 -18.97 -13.84
C ASN A 33 -5.97 -19.51 -12.44
N ILE A 34 -5.55 -18.63 -11.54
CA ILE A 34 -5.28 -18.97 -10.15
C ILE A 34 -6.61 -18.85 -9.40
N ASP A 35 -7.01 -19.93 -8.74
CA ASP A 35 -8.19 -19.92 -7.90
C ASP A 35 -8.11 -18.80 -6.84
N PRO A 36 -9.10 -17.90 -6.74
CA PRO A 36 -9.05 -16.76 -5.83
C PRO A 36 -9.05 -17.16 -4.34
N LEU A 37 -9.48 -18.40 -4.04
CA LEU A 37 -9.43 -19.02 -2.72
C LEU A 37 -8.18 -19.89 -2.50
N SER A 38 -7.31 -19.99 -3.50
CA SER A 38 -6.08 -20.77 -3.39
C SER A 38 -5.03 -20.05 -2.53
N LYS A 39 -4.13 -20.85 -1.95
CA LYS A 39 -2.94 -20.33 -1.24
C LYS A 39 -2.12 -19.38 -2.12
N SER A 40 -2.08 -19.63 -3.42
CA SER A 40 -1.36 -18.82 -4.40
C SER A 40 -1.95 -17.41 -4.55
N ALA A 41 -3.28 -17.27 -4.57
CA ALA A 41 -3.93 -15.96 -4.59
C ALA A 41 -3.70 -15.15 -3.30
N SER A 42 -3.68 -15.84 -2.15
CA SER A 42 -3.33 -15.22 -0.88
C SER A 42 -1.88 -14.71 -0.85
N LEU A 43 -0.93 -15.54 -1.31
CA LEU A 43 0.48 -15.15 -1.44
C LEU A 43 0.66 -13.98 -2.42
N LEU A 44 -0.08 -13.98 -3.52
CA LEU A 44 -0.05 -12.89 -4.50
C LEU A 44 -0.57 -11.58 -3.90
N THR A 45 -1.64 -11.65 -3.10
CA THR A 45 -2.15 -10.49 -2.34
C THR A 45 -1.13 -9.98 -1.34
N LEU A 46 -0.49 -10.88 -0.59
CA LEU A 46 0.56 -10.55 0.36
C LEU A 46 1.75 -9.87 -0.33
N LEU A 47 2.12 -10.36 -1.52
CA LEU A 47 3.19 -9.80 -2.33
C LEU A 47 2.88 -8.37 -2.76
N PHE A 48 1.66 -8.09 -3.22
CA PHE A 48 1.24 -6.73 -3.55
C PHE A 48 1.24 -5.81 -2.32
N MET A 49 0.76 -6.29 -1.17
CA MET A 49 0.83 -5.52 0.09
C MET A 49 2.27 -5.20 0.49
N LEU A 50 3.20 -6.16 0.32
CA LEU A 50 4.62 -5.96 0.61
C LEU A 50 5.22 -4.87 -0.28
N PHE A 51 4.95 -4.91 -1.59
CA PHE A 51 5.44 -3.89 -2.52
C PHE A 51 4.88 -2.50 -2.21
N PHE A 52 3.59 -2.41 -1.88
CA PHE A 52 2.99 -1.15 -1.44
C PHE A 52 3.62 -0.63 -0.14
N PHE A 53 3.89 -1.51 0.82
CA PHE A 53 4.58 -1.14 2.05
C PHE A 53 6.01 -0.63 1.78
N LEU A 54 6.78 -1.31 0.92
CA LEU A 54 8.10 -0.83 0.51
C LEU A 54 8.02 0.53 -0.19
N GLY A 55 7.10 0.70 -1.15
CA GLY A 55 6.95 1.95 -1.89
C GLY A 55 6.57 3.12 -0.98
N SER A 56 5.66 2.89 -0.02
CA SER A 56 5.28 3.90 0.96
C SER A 56 6.41 4.22 1.96
N SER A 57 7.18 3.21 2.38
CA SER A 57 8.36 3.41 3.24
C SER A 57 9.43 4.25 2.55
N VAL A 58 9.78 3.93 1.30
CA VAL A 58 10.76 4.71 0.51
C VAL A 58 10.28 6.15 0.31
N THR A 59 9.00 6.34 -0.01
CA THR A 59 8.41 7.68 -0.17
C THR A 59 8.44 8.46 1.15
N GLY A 60 8.16 7.80 2.27
CA GLY A 60 8.24 8.39 3.61
C GLY A 60 9.65 8.82 3.98
N VAL A 61 10.65 7.97 3.72
CA VAL A 61 12.07 8.29 3.92
C VAL A 61 12.49 9.47 3.04
N TYR A 62 12.11 9.45 1.75
CA TYR A 62 12.40 10.53 0.82
C TYR A 62 11.81 11.86 1.31
N MET A 63 10.54 11.89 1.71
CA MET A 63 9.90 13.10 2.24
C MET A 63 10.57 13.57 3.54
N PHE A 64 11.01 12.66 4.40
CA PHE A 64 11.71 13.02 5.64
C PHE A 64 13.05 13.68 5.37
N ILE A 65 13.86 13.11 4.48
CA ILE A 65 15.16 13.67 4.06
C ILE A 65 14.94 15.03 3.38
N PHE A 66 13.98 15.12 2.46
CA PHE A 66 13.68 16.34 1.71
C PHE A 66 13.20 17.49 2.62
N ARG A 67 12.31 17.21 3.59
CA ARG A 67 11.89 18.22 4.58
C ARG A 67 13.04 18.68 5.48
N LYS A 68 14.01 17.82 5.77
CA LYS A 68 15.19 18.18 6.56
C LYS A 68 16.13 19.11 5.79
N GLN A 69 16.24 18.97 4.47
CA GLN A 69 17.09 19.80 3.62
C GLN A 69 16.47 21.16 3.27
N HIS A 70 15.14 21.26 3.20
CA HIS A 70 14.42 22.52 2.98
C HIS A 70 13.42 22.82 4.11
N PRO A 71 13.88 23.27 5.29
CA PRO A 71 13.01 23.85 6.29
C PRO A 71 12.53 25.21 5.77
N ARG A 72 11.24 25.31 5.44
CA ARG A 72 10.58 26.62 5.28
C ARG A 72 10.35 27.25 6.64
#